data_AF-A0A842Y906-F1
#
_entry.id   AF-A0A842Y906-F1
#
_cell.length_a   1.000
_cell.length_b   1.000
_cell.length_c   1.000
_cell.angle_alpha   90.00
_cell.angle_beta   90.00
_cell.angle_gamma   90.00
#
_symmetry.space_group_name_H-M   'P 1'
#
loop_
_entity.id
_entity.type
_entity.pdbx_description
1 polymer ?
#
loop_
_entity_poly.entity_id
_entity_poly.type
_entity_poly.pdbx_seq_one_letter_code
_entity_poly.pdbx_strand_id
1 'polypeptide(L)'
;MTKRSPSYYKYKKEHPTVSFILTRELKEALDILKEDKSYGQTMKQIIEGNVDQEMSIKLNETQDEVLRLNEQLEYLRGVQRFEVPCRKCRQPMNFSSNSDQWKTKIYPALWKAFRTWTHGGNCPEEE
;
A
#
# COMPACT_ATOMS: atom_id res chain seq x y z
N MET A 1 11.43 -17.79 29.78
CA MET A 1 11.35 -16.64 28.85
C MET A 1 9.94 -16.06 28.93
N THR A 2 9.77 -14.85 29.46
CA THR A 2 8.47 -14.18 29.52
C THR A 2 8.05 -13.70 28.13
N LYS A 3 6.89 -14.17 27.65
CA LYS A 3 6.33 -13.80 26.35
C LYS A 3 5.89 -12.33 26.42
N ARG A 4 6.40 -11.48 25.53
CA ARG A 4 6.08 -10.04 25.51
C ARG A 4 4.62 -9.84 25.08
N SER A 5 3.98 -8.79 25.60
CA SER A 5 2.60 -8.45 25.27
C SER A 5 2.45 -8.03 23.80
N PRO A 6 1.28 -8.22 23.16
CA PRO A 6 1.03 -7.74 21.79
C PRO A 6 1.27 -6.23 21.61
N SER A 7 1.01 -5.43 22.64
CA SER A 7 1.28 -3.98 22.65
C SER A 7 2.75 -3.65 22.42
N TYR A 8 3.68 -4.47 22.94
CA TYR A 8 5.11 -4.29 22.72
C TYR A 8 5.49 -4.41 21.24
N TYR A 9 4.91 -5.38 20.52
CA TYR A 9 5.19 -5.59 19.11
C TYR A 9 4.60 -4.49 18.23
N LYS A 10 3.39 -4.01 18.55
CA LYS A 10 2.76 -2.87 17.86
C LYS A 10 3.61 -1.60 18.02
N TYR A 11 4.02 -1.29 19.24
CA TYR A 11 4.87 -0.13 19.54
C TYR A 11 6.21 -0.19 18.79
N LYS A 12 6.86 -1.36 18.75
CA LYS A 12 8.12 -1.53 18.00
C LYS A 12 7.97 -1.40 16.49
N LYS A 13 6.80 -1.76 15.96
CA LYS A 13 6.50 -1.61 14.53
C LYS A 13 6.31 -0.14 14.15
N GLU A 14 5.66 0.63 15.02
CA GLU A 14 5.42 2.07 14.84
C GLU A 14 6.65 2.92 15.19
N HIS A 15 7.52 2.44 16.09
CA HIS A 15 8.74 3.13 16.54
C HIS A 15 9.97 2.21 16.44
N PRO A 16 10.51 1.99 15.23
CA PRO A 16 11.66 1.12 15.04
C PRO A 16 12.90 1.68 15.75
N THR A 17 13.64 0.81 16.43
CA THR A 17 14.90 1.18 17.08
C THR A 17 16.03 1.17 16.04
N VAL A 18 16.68 2.32 15.86
CA VAL A 18 17.89 2.42 15.03
C VAL A 18 19.11 2.46 15.95
N SER A 19 20.07 1.58 15.71
CA SER A 19 21.32 1.50 16.47
C SER A 19 22.48 1.96 15.61
N PHE A 20 23.31 2.86 16.14
CA PHE A 20 24.51 3.36 15.49
C PHE A 20 25.74 2.95 16.29
N ILE A 21 26.81 2.59 15.59
CA ILE A 21 28.11 2.37 16.20
C ILE A 21 28.92 3.63 15.95
N LEU A 22 29.35 4.27 17.04
CA LEU A 22 30.12 5.51 16.98
C LEU A 22 31.60 5.22 17.27
N THR A 23 32.48 5.94 16.59
CA THR A 23 33.89 6.03 16.99
C THR A 23 34.00 6.81 18.29
N ARG A 24 35.13 6.66 19.00
CA ARG A 24 35.37 7.37 20.26
C ARG A 24 35.25 8.89 20.09
N GLU A 25 35.86 9.43 19.04
CA GLU A 25 35.83 10.87 18.71
C GLU A 25 34.40 11.38 18.47
N LEU A 26 33.59 10.64 17.72
CA LEU A 26 32.20 11.02 17.46
C LEU A 26 31.34 10.95 18.72
N LYS A 27 31.60 9.99 19.60
CA LYS A 27 30.91 9.90 20.89
C LYS A 27 31.26 11.09 21.78
N GLU A 28 32.53 11.45 21.89
CA GLU A 28 32.99 12.60 22.67
C GLU A 28 32.38 13.92 22.15
N ALA A 29 32.34 14.10 20.82
CA ALA A 29 31.66 15.24 20.21
C ALA A 29 30.15 15.26 20.52
N LEU A 30 29.50 14.10 20.48
CA LEU A 30 28.08 13.96 20.80
C LEU A 30 27.80 14.21 22.30
N ASP A 31 28.71 13.82 23.19
CA ASP A 31 28.62 14.05 24.63
C ASP A 31 28.64 15.54 24.97
N ILE A 32 29.49 16.31 24.28
CA ILE A 32 29.54 17.78 24.40
C ILE A 32 28.23 18.40 23.91
N LEU A 33 27.73 17.97 22.75
CA LEU A 33 26.50 18.50 22.15
C LEU A 33 25.22 18.10 22.89
N LYS A 34 25.27 16.98 23.62
CA LYS A 34 24.11 16.45 24.33
C LYS A 34 23.75 17.31 25.54
N GLU A 35 24.75 17.81 26.26
CA GLU A 35 24.55 18.48 27.56
C GLU A 35 23.58 17.64 28.44
N ASP A 36 22.48 18.25 28.89
CA ASP A 36 21.44 17.62 29.73
C ASP A 36 20.39 16.80 28.95
N LYS A 37 20.40 16.85 27.61
CA LYS A 37 19.42 16.11 26.78
C LYS A 37 19.76 14.63 26.70
N SER A 38 18.85 13.82 26.15
CA SER A 38 19.17 12.42 25.78
C SER A 38 19.85 12.37 24.40
N TYR A 39 20.68 11.35 24.15
CA TYR A 39 21.29 11.15 22.83
C TYR A 39 20.26 11.07 21.71
N GLY A 40 19.10 10.46 21.97
CA GLY A 40 18.02 10.38 21.00
C GLY A 40 17.46 11.76 20.62
N GLN A 41 17.29 12.66 21.60
CA GLN A 41 16.83 14.03 21.34
C GLN A 41 17.89 14.86 20.60
N THR A 42 19.15 14.77 21.01
CA THR A 42 20.25 15.48 20.34
C THR A 42 20.42 14.99 18.90
N MET A 43 20.38 13.67 18.68
CA MET A 43 20.48 13.10 17.33
C MET A 43 19.27 13.48 16.48
N LYS A 44 18.07 13.51 17.07
CA LYS A 44 16.87 13.99 16.38
C LYS A 44 17.04 15.44 15.93
N GLN A 45 17.57 16.32 16.76
CA GLN A 45 17.84 17.73 16.40
C GLN A 45 18.92 17.86 15.32
N ILE A 46 19.99 17.08 15.38
CA ILE A 46 21.05 17.08 14.36
C ILE A 46 20.49 16.61 13.02
N ILE A 47 19.68 15.55 13.02
CA ILE A 47 19.03 15.03 11.81
C ILE A 47 18.05 16.09 11.30
N GLU A 48 17.13 16.59 12.13
CA GLU A 48 16.15 17.60 11.73
C GLU A 48 16.79 18.91 11.22
N GLY A 49 17.95 19.29 11.76
CA GLY A 49 18.69 20.47 11.31
C GLY A 49 19.50 20.27 10.02
N ASN A 50 19.81 19.03 9.64
CA ASN A 50 20.51 18.69 8.39
C ASN A 50 19.60 18.07 7.33
N VAL A 51 18.36 17.75 7.68
CA VAL A 51 17.36 17.30 6.73
C VAL A 51 16.97 18.50 5.88
N ASP A 52 17.37 18.43 4.63
CA ASP A 52 16.96 19.38 3.61
C ASP A 52 15.43 19.49 3.59
N GLN A 53 14.92 20.70 3.82
CA GLN A 53 13.49 20.98 3.79
C GLN A 53 12.88 20.57 2.45
N GLU A 54 13.65 20.69 1.36
CA GLU A 54 13.22 20.27 0.03
C GLU A 54 13.01 18.75 -0.04
N MET A 55 13.88 17.96 0.61
CA MET A 55 13.75 16.51 0.67
C MET A 55 12.55 16.07 1.51
N SER A 56 12.26 16.80 2.60
CA SER A 56 11.07 16.53 3.42
C SER A 56 9.77 16.82 2.67
N ILE A 57 9.72 17.90 1.90
CA ILE A 57 8.57 18.24 1.06
C ILE A 57 8.36 17.15 0.00
N LYS A 58 9.41 16.78 -0.74
CA LYS A 58 9.35 15.71 -1.75
C LYS A 58 8.92 14.36 -1.19
N LEU A 59 9.37 14.02 0.02
CA LEU A 59 8.99 12.78 0.68
C LEU A 59 7.49 12.75 1.01
N ASN A 60 6.96 13.86 1.55
CA ASN A 60 5.53 13.97 1.84
C ASN A 60 4.68 13.92 0.56
N GLU A 61 5.09 14.62 -0.50
CA GLU A 61 4.41 14.57 -1.80
C GLU A 61 4.36 13.15 -2.38
N THR A 62 5.49 12.44 -2.32
CA THR A 62 5.59 11.04 -2.78
C THR A 62 4.70 10.13 -1.94
N GLN A 63 4.62 10.37 -0.62
CA GLN A 63 3.81 9.57 0.28
C GLN A 63 2.30 9.77 0.02
N ASP A 64 1.88 11.01 -0.25
CA ASP A 64 0.51 11.32 -0.67
C ASP A 64 0.15 10.72 -2.03
N GLU A 65 1.11 10.67 -2.97
CA GLU A 65 0.93 10.00 -4.25
C GLU A 65 0.76 8.49 -4.08
N VAL A 66 1.58 7.85 -3.23
CA VAL A 66 1.46 6.42 -2.90
C VAL A 66 0.11 6.10 -2.27
N LEU A 67 -0.41 6.95 -1.37
CA LEU A 67 -1.74 6.78 -0.79
C LEU A 67 -2.83 6.83 -1.87
N ARG A 68 -2.80 7.84 -2.74
CA ARG A 68 -3.75 7.97 -3.87
C ARG A 68 -3.70 6.78 -4.83
N LEU A 69 -2.49 6.31 -5.16
CA LEU A 69 -2.32 5.13 -6.01
C LEU A 69 -2.86 3.86 -5.35
N ASN A 70 -2.68 3.69 -4.04
CA ASN A 70 -3.23 2.55 -3.31
C ASN A 70 -4.76 2.56 -3.30
N GLU A 71 -5.39 3.72 -3.11
CA GLU A 71 -6.85 3.84 -3.21
C GLU A 71 -7.36 3.48 -4.62
N GLN A 72 -6.68 3.95 -5.66
CA GLN A 72 -7.00 3.57 -7.03
C GLN A 72 -6.82 2.07 -7.27
N LEU A 73 -5.74 1.47 -6.75
CA LEU A 73 -5.51 0.03 -6.87
C LEU A 73 -6.61 -0.78 -6.17
N GLU A 74 -7.03 -0.40 -4.97
CA GLU A 74 -8.14 -1.08 -4.27
C GLU A 74 -9.45 -0.96 -5.04
N TYR A 75 -9.76 0.23 -5.58
CA TYR A 75 -10.91 0.41 -6.47
C TYR A 75 -10.82 -0.52 -7.68
N LEU A 76 -9.65 -0.56 -8.35
CA LEU A 76 -9.43 -1.38 -9.54
C LEU A 76 -9.44 -2.88 -9.26
N ARG A 77 -9.07 -3.34 -8.06
CA ARG A 77 -9.18 -4.75 -7.63
C ARG A 77 -10.62 -5.24 -7.56
N GLY A 78 -11.56 -4.35 -7.23
CA GLY A 78 -12.99 -4.68 -7.22
C GLY A 78 -13.62 -4.78 -8.62
N VAL A 79 -12.92 -4.35 -9.67
CA VAL A 79 -13.45 -4.32 -11.04
C VAL A 79 -13.24 -5.66 -11.72
N GLN A 80 -14.33 -6.32 -12.10
CA GLN A 80 -14.25 -7.52 -12.94
C GLN A 80 -13.75 -7.12 -14.32
N ARG A 81 -12.70 -7.80 -14.80
CA ARG A 81 -12.11 -7.58 -16.12
C ARG A 81 -11.98 -8.90 -16.83
N PHE A 82 -12.34 -8.91 -18.10
CA PHE A 82 -12.07 -10.06 -18.95
C PHE A 82 -11.79 -9.61 -20.37
N GLU A 83 -10.94 -10.38 -21.03
CA GLU A 83 -10.58 -10.22 -22.42
C GLU A 83 -11.29 -11.29 -23.24
N VAL A 84 -11.98 -10.89 -24.31
CA VAL A 84 -12.53 -11.82 -25.29
C VAL A 84 -12.10 -11.41 -26.70
N PRO A 85 -11.85 -12.37 -27.61
CA PRO A 85 -11.41 -12.05 -28.95
C PRO A 85 -12.54 -11.44 -29.78
N CYS A 86 -12.24 -10.38 -30.54
CA CYS A 86 -13.17 -9.82 -31.52
C CYS A 86 -13.50 -10.85 -32.60
N ARG A 87 -14.79 -11.11 -32.84
CA ARG A 87 -15.23 -12.08 -33.86
C ARG A 87 -14.73 -11.74 -35.27
N LYS A 88 -14.58 -10.46 -35.60
CA LYS A 88 -14.19 -9.99 -36.94
C LYS A 88 -12.67 -10.00 -37.14
N CYS A 89 -11.94 -9.32 -36.27
CA CYS A 89 -10.49 -9.09 -36.44
C CYS A 89 -9.60 -9.91 -35.50
N ARG A 90 -10.17 -10.71 -34.60
CA ARG A 90 -9.47 -11.53 -33.58
C ARG A 90 -8.64 -10.76 -32.55
N GLN A 91 -8.54 -9.43 -32.68
CA GLN A 91 -7.89 -8.58 -31.69
C GLN A 91 -8.63 -8.65 -30.34
N PRO A 92 -7.91 -8.50 -29.21
CA PRO A 92 -8.49 -8.57 -27.89
C PRO A 92 -9.49 -7.43 -27.66
N MET A 93 -10.65 -7.76 -27.09
CA MET A 93 -11.62 -6.80 -26.60
C MET A 93 -11.66 -6.87 -25.07
N ASN A 94 -11.38 -5.74 -24.44
CA ASN A 94 -11.37 -5.62 -22.99
C ASN A 94 -12.72 -5.12 -22.50
N PHE A 95 -13.32 -5.85 -21.55
CA PHE A 95 -14.55 -5.46 -20.89
C PHE A 95 -14.31 -5.31 -19.39
N SER A 96 -15.01 -4.35 -18.78
CA SER A 96 -14.94 -4.11 -17.35
C SER A 96 -16.32 -3.85 -16.75
N SER A 97 -16.52 -4.23 -15.49
CA SER A 97 -17.76 -3.98 -14.76
C SER A 97 -18.13 -2.51 -14.60
N ASN A 98 -17.18 -1.60 -14.81
CA ASN A 98 -17.39 -0.16 -14.73
C ASN A 98 -17.80 0.48 -16.07
N SER A 99 -17.94 -0.30 -17.14
CA SER A 99 -18.41 0.23 -18.42
C SER A 99 -19.89 0.62 -18.33
N ASP A 100 -20.28 1.74 -18.91
CA ASP A 100 -21.69 2.14 -19.04
C ASP A 100 -22.56 1.08 -19.75
N GLN A 101 -21.92 0.27 -20.59
CA GLN A 101 -22.57 -0.82 -21.32
C GLN A 101 -22.63 -2.13 -20.53
N TRP A 102 -22.11 -2.16 -19.31
CA TRP A 102 -22.02 -3.38 -18.50
C TRP A 102 -23.40 -3.98 -18.25
N LYS A 103 -24.29 -3.21 -17.63
CA LYS A 103 -25.65 -3.69 -17.30
C LYS A 103 -26.53 -3.90 -18.52
N THR A 104 -26.33 -3.12 -19.58
CA THR A 104 -27.24 -3.08 -20.74
C THR A 104 -26.89 -4.07 -21.84
N LYS A 105 -25.59 -4.36 -22.05
CA LYS A 105 -25.13 -5.20 -23.17
C LYS A 105 -24.23 -6.34 -22.73
N ILE A 106 -23.23 -6.05 -21.90
CA ILE A 106 -22.16 -6.99 -21.61
C ILE A 106 -22.64 -8.10 -20.67
N TYR A 107 -23.22 -7.74 -19.52
CA TYR A 107 -23.70 -8.69 -18.53
C TYR A 107 -24.78 -9.64 -19.08
N PRO A 108 -25.83 -9.17 -19.80
CA PRO A 108 -26.80 -10.07 -20.42
C PRO A 108 -26.18 -11.05 -21.43
N ALA A 109 -25.17 -10.60 -22.19
CA ALA A 109 -24.48 -11.46 -23.14
C ALA A 109 -23.65 -12.54 -22.44
N LEU A 110 -22.96 -12.20 -21.35
CA LEU A 110 -22.24 -13.16 -20.52
C LEU A 110 -23.18 -14.16 -19.86
N TRP A 111 -24.25 -13.67 -19.21
CA TRP A 111 -25.27 -14.50 -18.59
C TRP A 111 -25.81 -15.55 -19.56
N LYS A 112 -26.15 -15.12 -20.78
CA LYS A 112 -26.62 -16.03 -21.83
C LYS A 112 -25.56 -17.05 -22.26
N ALA A 113 -24.30 -16.63 -22.39
CA ALA A 113 -23.20 -17.49 -22.81
C ALA A 113 -22.84 -18.56 -21.76
N PHE A 114 -22.92 -18.19 -20.49
CA PHE A 114 -22.55 -19.03 -19.34
C PHE A 114 -23.76 -19.58 -18.58
N ARG A 115 -24.96 -19.53 -19.16
CA ARG A 115 -26.21 -19.95 -18.50
C ARG A 115 -26.22 -21.39 -17.96
N THR A 116 -25.34 -22.25 -18.49
CA THR A 116 -25.23 -23.65 -18.07
C THR A 116 -24.05 -23.89 -17.13
N TRP A 117 -23.29 -22.85 -16.80
CA TRP A 117 -22.15 -22.91 -15.90
C TRP A 117 -22.63 -22.49 -14.52
N THR A 118 -22.38 -23.32 -13.53
CA THR A 118 -22.75 -23.06 -12.14
C THR A 118 -21.53 -23.20 -11.24
N HIS A 119 -21.58 -22.55 -10.07
CA HIS A 119 -20.58 -22.79 -9.03
C HIS A 119 -20.70 -24.25 -8.58
N GLY A 120 -19.57 -24.97 -8.49
CA GLY A 120 -19.58 -26.36 -8.06
C GLY A 120 -20.13 -26.53 -6.65
N GLY A 121 -21.11 -27.43 -6.48
CA GLY A 121 -21.57 -27.97 -5.20
C GLY A 121 -22.57 -27.11 -4.40
N ASN A 122 -22.38 -25.80 -4.29
CA ASN A 122 -23.15 -24.92 -3.39
C ASN A 122 -23.75 -23.68 -4.07
N CYS A 123 -24.27 -23.82 -5.30
CA CYS A 123 -25.04 -22.73 -5.91
C CYS A 123 -26.48 -22.79 -5.37
N PRO A 124 -27.00 -21.73 -4.71
CA PRO A 124 -28.42 -21.68 -4.37
C PRO A 124 -29.26 -21.84 -5.64
N GLU A 125 -30.35 -22.59 -5.55
CA GLU A 125 -31.29 -22.78 -6.66
C GLU A 125 -31.94 -21.43 -7.01
N GLU A 126 -32.13 -21.16 -8.31
CA GLU A 126 -32.80 -19.95 -8.78
C GLU A 126 -34.28 -19.96 -8.32
N GLU A 127 -34.74 -18.88 -7.66
CA GLU A 127 -36.17 -18.60 -7.44
C GLU A 127 -36.88 -18.19 -8.73
#